data_AF-A0A3N9WFM3-F1
#
_entry.id   AF-A0A3N9WFM3-F1
#
_cell.length_a   1.000
_cell.length_b   1.000
_cell.length_c   1.000
_cell.angle_alpha   90.00
_cell.angle_beta   90.00
_cell.angle_gamma   90.00
#
_symmetry.space_group_name_H-M   'P 1'
#
loop_
_entity.id
_entity.type
_entity.pdbx_description
1 polymer ?
#
loop_
_entity_poly.entity_id
_entity_poly.type
_entity_poly.pdbx_seq_one_letter_code
_entity_poly.pdbx_strand_id
1 'polypeptide(L)'
;MPTRPIPDDPTATSDTNHGDLLPLLLEICEDFLAHTGPATHHEVDTLLRTRGITGGPGWLIDMLGLTRLRLQNATHRDEQGAHHDT
;
A
#
# COMPACT_ATOMS: atom_id res chain seq x y z
N MET A 1 -0.34 1.62 -48.08
CA MET A 1 -1.14 1.70 -46.85
C MET A 1 -0.51 0.77 -45.83
N PRO A 2 0.24 1.25 -44.82
CA PRO A 2 0.77 0.39 -43.77
C PRO A 2 -0.26 0.23 -42.65
N THR A 3 -0.60 -1.02 -42.34
CA THR A 3 -1.53 -1.43 -41.29
C THR A 3 -0.99 -1.00 -39.93
N ARG A 4 -1.78 -0.19 -39.20
CA ARG A 4 -1.51 0.22 -37.81
C ARG A 4 -1.55 -1.02 -36.90
N PRO A 5 -0.59 -1.21 -35.99
CA PRO A 5 -0.72 -2.19 -34.92
C PRO A 5 -1.82 -1.72 -33.96
N ILE A 6 -2.79 -2.61 -33.71
CA ILE A 6 -3.86 -2.45 -32.72
C ILE A 6 -3.23 -2.59 -31.32
N PRO A 7 -3.33 -1.60 -30.43
CA PRO A 7 -2.91 -1.75 -29.05
C PRO A 7 -4.15 -2.01 -28.19
N ASP A 8 -4.68 -3.23 -28.24
CA ASP A 8 -5.78 -3.65 -27.37
C ASP A 8 -5.53 -5.08 -26.90
N ASP A 9 -4.51 -5.23 -26.05
CA ASP A 9 -4.48 -6.34 -25.10
C ASP A 9 -4.60 -5.77 -23.68
N PRO A 10 -5.82 -5.69 -23.10
CA PRO A 10 -6.03 -5.21 -21.74
C PRO A 10 -5.57 -6.22 -20.67
N THR A 11 -5.10 -7.40 -21.07
CA THR A 11 -4.71 -8.47 -20.15
C THR A 11 -3.23 -8.43 -19.75
N ALA A 12 -2.38 -7.67 -20.47
CA ALA A 12 -0.95 -7.58 -20.19
C ALA A 12 -0.57 -6.59 -19.06
N THR A 13 -1.52 -5.83 -18.51
CA THR A 13 -1.28 -4.86 -17.42
C THR A 13 -1.74 -5.33 -16.03
N SER A 14 -2.38 -6.50 -15.93
CA SER A 14 -2.92 -6.96 -14.65
C SER A 14 -1.89 -7.59 -13.71
N ASP A 15 -0.84 -8.23 -14.23
CA ASP A 15 0.15 -8.93 -13.39
C ASP A 15 1.22 -7.99 -12.81
N THR A 16 1.47 -6.83 -13.42
CA THR A 16 2.42 -5.83 -12.89
C THR A 16 1.81 -4.92 -11.82
N ASN A 17 0.48 -4.83 -11.72
CA ASN A 17 -0.16 -3.82 -10.86
C ASN A 17 -0.41 -4.27 -9.41
N HIS A 18 -0.46 -5.56 -9.11
CA HIS A 18 -0.85 -6.01 -7.76
C HIS A 18 0.25 -5.78 -6.71
N GLY A 19 1.53 -5.85 -7.12
CA GLY A 19 2.67 -5.57 -6.25
C GLY A 19 2.74 -4.13 -5.77
N ASP A 20 2.33 -3.18 -6.63
CA ASP A 20 2.39 -1.74 -6.35
C ASP A 20 1.06 -1.16 -5.80
N LEU A 21 -0.05 -1.88 -5.98
CA LEU A 21 -1.36 -1.43 -5.50
C LEU A 21 -1.46 -1.39 -3.97
N LEU A 22 -0.91 -2.39 -3.28
CA LEU A 22 -0.96 -2.45 -1.83
C LEU A 22 -0.11 -1.35 -1.16
N PRO A 23 1.15 -1.09 -1.57
CA PRO A 23 1.91 0.08 -1.12
C PRO A 23 1.16 1.40 -1.33
N LEU A 24 0.53 1.59 -2.50
CA LEU A 24 -0.24 2.79 -2.82
C LEU A 24 -1.47 2.94 -1.91
N LEU A 25 -2.19 1.86 -1.64
CA LEU A 25 -3.35 1.89 -0.76
C LEU A 25 -2.95 2.26 0.68
N LEU A 26 -1.85 1.70 1.18
CA LEU A 26 -1.33 2.02 2.51
C LEU A 26 -0.94 3.51 2.62
N GLU A 27 -0.32 4.07 1.59
CA GLU A 27 0.03 5.49 1.51
C GLU A 27 -1.21 6.39 1.51
N ILE A 28 -2.24 6.06 0.73
CA ILE A 28 -3.50 6.81 0.71
C ILE A 28 -4.15 6.80 2.10
N CYS A 29 -4.15 5.65 2.79
CA CYS A 29 -4.70 5.55 4.13
C CYS A 29 -3.91 6.38 5.16
N GLU A 30 -2.58 6.38 5.06
CA GLU A 30 -1.69 7.21 5.88
C GLU A 30 -1.99 8.70 5.68
N ASP A 31 -2.01 9.17 4.43
CA ASP A 31 -2.28 10.57 4.11
C ASP A 31 -3.69 11.00 4.53
N PHE A 32 -4.70 10.17 4.25
CA PHE A 32 -6.06 10.48 4.66
C PHE A 32 -6.15 10.66 6.18
N LEU A 33 -5.63 9.70 6.95
CA LEU A 33 -5.69 9.76 8.41
C LEU A 33 -4.89 10.95 8.96
N ALA A 34 -3.72 11.26 8.37
CA ALA A 34 -2.90 12.39 8.78
C ALA A 34 -3.60 13.76 8.58
N HIS A 35 -4.44 13.89 7.56
CA HIS A 35 -5.11 15.15 7.22
C HIS A 35 -6.56 15.25 7.69
N THR A 36 -7.13 14.17 8.24
CA THR A 36 -8.50 14.20 8.77
C THR A 36 -8.62 15.04 10.05
N GLY A 37 -9.81 15.60 10.25
CA GLY A 37 -10.09 16.46 11.39
C GLY A 37 -10.31 15.70 12.71
N PRO A 38 -10.41 16.43 13.84
CA PRO A 38 -10.52 15.85 15.19
C PRO A 38 -11.71 14.90 15.38
N ALA A 39 -12.83 15.14 14.68
CA ALA A 39 -14.01 14.28 14.74
C ALA A 39 -13.71 12.87 14.20
N THR A 40 -13.06 12.79 13.04
CA THR A 40 -12.65 11.51 12.43
C THR A 40 -11.60 10.81 13.28
N HIS A 41 -10.63 11.54 13.83
CA HIS A 41 -9.65 10.98 14.77
C HIS A 41 -10.33 10.39 16.02
N HIS A 42 -11.37 11.03 16.54
CA HIS A 42 -12.12 10.51 17.67
C HIS A 42 -12.90 9.23 17.34
N GLU A 43 -13.50 9.16 16.15
CA GLU A 43 -14.17 7.94 15.67
C GLU A 43 -13.18 6.78 15.51
N VAL A 44 -12.03 7.04 14.88
CA VAL A 44 -10.95 6.05 14.72
C VAL A 44 -10.43 5.59 16.09
N ASP A 45 -10.18 6.52 17.02
CA ASP A 45 -9.75 6.19 18.38
C ASP A 45 -10.78 5.32 19.10
N THR A 46 -12.07 5.64 18.98
CA THR A 46 -13.16 4.85 19.56
C THR A 46 -13.16 3.43 18.99
N LEU A 47 -13.06 3.30 17.66
CA LEU A 47 -12.97 1.99 17.00
C LEU A 47 -11.76 1.19 17.48
N LEU A 48 -10.58 1.81 17.57
CA LEU A 48 -9.37 1.14 18.08
C LEU A 48 -9.56 0.63 19.51
N ARG A 49 -10.14 1.45 20.39
CA ARG A 49 -10.44 1.04 21.78
C ARG A 49 -11.41 -0.12 21.84
N THR A 50 -12.46 -0.16 21.00
CA THR A 50 -13.39 -1.30 20.96
C THR A 50 -12.72 -2.61 20.57
N ARG A 51 -11.57 -2.54 19.88
CA ARG A 51 -10.75 -3.68 19.50
C ARG A 51 -9.61 -3.97 20.49
N GLY A 52 -9.56 -3.26 21.63
CA GLY A 52 -8.52 -3.40 22.64
C GLY A 52 -7.18 -2.76 22.27
N ILE A 53 -7.16 -1.88 21.26
CA ILE A 53 -5.96 -1.17 20.82
C ILE A 53 -5.91 0.20 21.49
N THR A 54 -4.84 0.50 22.22
CA THR A 54 -4.71 1.71 23.06
C THR A 54 -3.84 2.82 22.44
N GLY A 55 -3.31 2.63 21.23
CA GLY A 55 -2.37 3.57 20.60
C GLY A 55 -3.01 4.79 19.92
N GLY A 56 -4.34 4.79 19.75
CA GLY A 56 -5.06 5.87 19.07
C GLY A 56 -4.72 6.01 17.58
N PRO A 57 -5.16 7.09 16.92
CA PRO A 57 -5.03 7.29 15.48
C PRO A 57 -3.56 7.38 15.01
N GLY A 58 -2.69 8.00 15.81
CA GLY A 58 -1.26 8.11 15.49
C GLY A 58 -0.57 6.74 15.38
N TRP A 59 -0.87 5.82 16.31
CA TRP A 59 -0.36 4.46 16.23
C TRP A 59 -0.82 3.72 14.96
N LEU A 60 -2.06 3.94 14.52
CA LEU A 60 -2.57 3.33 13.29
C LEU A 60 -1.79 3.83 12.07
N ILE A 61 -1.53 5.14 12.00
CA ILE A 61 -0.71 5.75 10.95
C ILE A 61 0.70 5.14 10.94
N ASP A 62 1.35 5.05 12.10
CA ASP A 62 2.68 4.43 12.24
C ASP A 62 2.70 2.97 11.77
N MET A 63 1.65 2.20 12.09
CA MET A 63 1.54 0.81 11.66
C MET A 63 1.32 0.67 10.15
N LEU A 64 0.59 1.59 9.52
CA LEU A 64 0.44 1.63 8.06
C LEU A 64 1.80 1.91 7.38
N GLY A 65 2.52 2.93 7.85
CA GLY A 65 3.87 3.26 7.35
C GLY A 65 4.86 2.11 7.53
N LEU A 66 4.87 1.47 8.71
CA LEU A 66 5.71 0.30 8.98
C LEU A 66 5.37 -0.89 8.06
N THR A 67 4.07 -1.11 7.79
CA THR A 67 3.61 -2.19 6.91
C THR A 67 4.07 -1.94 5.47
N ARG A 68 3.97 -0.69 4.99
CA ARG A 68 4.47 -0.28 3.67
C ARG A 68 5.97 -0.50 3.54
N LEU A 69 6.76 -0.08 4.54
CA LEU A 69 8.21 -0.28 4.55
C LEU A 69 8.61 -1.76 4.52
N ARG A 70 7.91 -2.60 5.28
CA ARG A 70 8.17 -4.05 5.28
C ARG A 70 7.85 -4.69 3.93
N LEU A 71 6.79 -4.24 3.28
CA LEU A 71 6.39 -4.74 1.97
C LEU A 71 7.44 -4.40 0.91
N GLN A 72 7.93 -3.16 0.89
CA GLN A 72 9.01 -2.73 0.00
C GLN A 72 10.30 -3.54 0.20
N ASN A 73 10.66 -3.81 1.47
CA ASN A 73 11.84 -4.61 1.79
C ASN A 73 11.71 -6.09 1.40
N ALA A 74 10.48 -6.64 1.41
CA ALA A 74 10.23 -8.00 0.96
C ALA A 74 10.44 -8.12 -0.56
N THR A 75 9.88 -7.19 -1.33
CA THR A 75 10.04 -7.15 -2.78
C THR A 75 11.51 -7.03 -3.20
N HIS A 76 12.29 -6.16 -2.56
CA HIS A 76 13.71 -5.97 -2.89
C HIS A 76 14.57 -7.23 -2.63
N ARG A 77 14.21 -8.04 -1.61
CA ARG A 77 14.91 -9.29 -1.29
C ARG A 77 14.65 -10.37 -2.34
N ASP A 78 13.43 -10.43 -2.87
CA ASP A 78 13.05 -11.41 -3.89
C ASP A 78 13.74 -11.10 -5.24
N GLU A 79 13.96 -9.83 -5.56
CA GLU A 79 14.72 -9.41 -6.74
C GLU A 79 16.23 -9.70 -6.65
N GLN A 80 16.84 -9.57 -5.46
CA GLN A 80 18.27 -9.88 -5.28
C GLN A 80 18.58 -11.39 -5.28
N GLY A 81 17.65 -12.24 -4.84
CA GLY A 81 17.84 -13.69 -4.86
C GLY A 81 17.91 -14.28 -6.28
N ALA A 82 17.24 -13.63 -7.24
CA ALA A 82 17.21 -14.08 -8.64
C ALA A 82 18.49 -13.77 -9.43
N HIS A 83 19.36 -12.88 -8.92
CA HIS A 83 20.50 -12.35 -9.67
C HIS A 83 21.86 -12.98 -9.30
N HIS A 84 21.87 -14.00 -8.43
CA HIS A 84 23.10 -14.62 -7.90
C HIS A 84 23.38 -16.05 -8.42
N ASP A 85 22.53 -16.58 -9.32
CA ASP A 85 22.64 -17.94 -9.89
C ASP A 85 22.99 -17.94 -11.41
N THR A 86 23.91 -17.08 -11.84
CA THR A 86 24.53 -17.13 -13.18
C THR A 86 26.03 -17.19 -13.12
#